data_AF-A0A6A7N793-F1
#
_entry.id   AF-A0A6A7N793-F1
#
_cell.length_a   1.000
_cell.length_b   1.000
_cell.length_c   1.000
_cell.angle_alpha   90.00
_cell.angle_beta   90.00
_cell.angle_gamma   90.00
#
_symmetry.space_group_name_H-M   'P 1'
#
loop_
_entity.id
_entity.type
_entity.pdbx_description
1 polymer ?
#
loop_
_entity_poly.entity_id
_entity_poly.type
_entity_poly.pdbx_seq_one_letter_code
_entity_poly.pdbx_strand_id
1 'polypeptide(L)'
;MATVAGIGPVALATPLDLLQTQAPQLARLYAAYPQYGDGLSRYAAGQGFSRPVERLATVVHELIHIDSAAHQGYYIDGVYYEPYLAASAWPSLRNEEVGPWMRGDEKGNIYSLYMRATPKNTLGNALDEVNAYGQVLPFVCRNEADSADRQIRNLLGQLYVVEAFLRVARMARPEDYRALTRRHASAGALKTITGRAWYALVACGVPAAQLPNQETRYLLERME
;
A
#
# COMPACT_ATOMS: atom_id res chain seq x y z
N MET A 1 -44.70 -40.79 -4.31
CA MET A 1 -43.23 -40.69 -4.13
C MET A 1 -42.82 -39.33 -4.66
N ALA A 2 -42.47 -38.39 -3.79
CA ALA A 2 -42.00 -37.06 -4.18
C ALA A 2 -40.47 -37.06 -4.21
N THR A 3 -39.91 -36.80 -5.38
CA THR A 3 -38.48 -36.64 -5.62
C THR A 3 -38.02 -35.32 -5.00
N VAL A 4 -37.21 -35.40 -3.94
CA VAL A 4 -36.51 -34.23 -3.41
C VAL A 4 -35.37 -33.92 -4.37
N ALA A 5 -35.49 -32.80 -5.09
CA ALA A 5 -34.40 -32.27 -5.90
C ALA A 5 -33.26 -31.88 -4.96
N GLY A 6 -32.14 -32.61 -5.06
CA GLY A 6 -30.93 -32.29 -4.33
C GLY A 6 -30.44 -30.91 -4.74
N ILE A 7 -30.34 -30.02 -3.76
CA ILE A 7 -29.58 -28.78 -3.89
C ILE A 7 -28.14 -29.22 -4.16
N GLY A 8 -27.67 -29.04 -5.38
CA GLY A 8 -26.29 -29.36 -5.76
C GLY A 8 -25.30 -28.59 -4.88
N PRO A 9 -24.05 -29.07 -4.74
CA PRO A 9 -23.04 -28.37 -3.95
C PRO A 9 -22.87 -26.95 -4.50
N VAL A 10 -23.13 -25.96 -3.66
CA VAL A 10 -22.77 -24.56 -3.93
C VAL A 10 -21.25 -24.54 -4.05
N ALA A 11 -20.73 -24.33 -5.27
CA ALA A 11 -19.32 -24.15 -5.47
C ALA A 11 -18.86 -22.94 -4.64
N LEU A 12 -17.91 -23.15 -3.73
CA LEU A 12 -17.30 -22.04 -3.00
C LEU A 12 -16.59 -21.15 -4.02
N ALA A 13 -16.91 -19.85 -4.01
CA ALA A 13 -16.28 -18.87 -4.89
C ALA A 13 -14.76 -18.90 -4.70
N THR A 14 -14.00 -18.92 -5.80
CA THR A 14 -12.53 -18.85 -5.73
C THR A 14 -12.09 -17.45 -5.29
N PRO A 15 -10.86 -17.27 -4.77
CA PRO A 15 -10.34 -15.94 -4.47
C PRO A 15 -10.40 -14.98 -5.67
N LEU A 16 -10.23 -15.49 -6.90
CA LEU A 16 -10.33 -14.66 -8.10
C LEU A 16 -11.78 -14.24 -8.38
N ASP A 17 -12.77 -15.12 -8.19
CA ASP A 17 -14.20 -14.76 -8.33
C ASP A 17 -14.60 -13.68 -7.30
N LEU A 18 -14.08 -13.80 -6.07
CA LEU A 18 -14.26 -12.80 -5.02
C LEU A 18 -13.62 -11.47 -5.43
N LEU A 19 -12.39 -11.49 -5.96
CA LEU A 19 -11.69 -10.28 -6.40
C LEU A 19 -12.42 -9.61 -7.57
N GLN A 20 -12.90 -10.38 -8.55
CA GLN A 20 -13.69 -9.88 -9.68
C GLN A 20 -14.97 -9.17 -9.21
N THR A 21 -15.63 -9.71 -8.19
CA THR A 21 -16.89 -9.15 -7.69
C THR A 21 -16.66 -7.92 -6.80
N GLN A 22 -15.61 -7.93 -5.98
CA GLN A 22 -15.42 -6.94 -4.91
C GLN A 22 -14.45 -5.81 -5.27
N ALA A 23 -13.50 -6.08 -6.17
CA ALA A 23 -12.49 -5.14 -6.65
C ALA A 23 -12.17 -5.42 -8.14
N PRO A 24 -13.15 -5.20 -9.06
CA PRO A 24 -13.02 -5.57 -10.47
C PRO A 24 -11.82 -4.90 -11.16
N GLN A 25 -11.39 -3.73 -10.71
CA GLN A 25 -10.19 -3.05 -11.19
C GLN A 25 -8.90 -3.82 -10.87
N LEU A 26 -8.80 -4.41 -9.68
CA LEU A 26 -7.67 -5.26 -9.30
C LEU A 26 -7.71 -6.60 -10.03
N ALA A 27 -8.90 -7.14 -10.29
CA ALA A 27 -9.04 -8.34 -11.13
C ALA A 27 -8.62 -8.09 -12.58
N ARG A 28 -8.93 -6.92 -13.15
CA ARG A 28 -8.44 -6.52 -14.48
C ARG A 28 -6.92 -6.40 -14.50
N LEU A 29 -6.33 -5.78 -13.47
CA LEU A 29 -4.88 -5.70 -13.32
C LEU A 29 -4.26 -7.12 -13.28
N TYR A 30 -4.82 -8.01 -12.46
CA TYR A 30 -4.37 -9.40 -12.39
C TYR A 30 -4.40 -10.10 -13.76
N ALA A 31 -5.49 -9.92 -14.52
CA ALA A 31 -5.66 -10.50 -15.85
C ALA A 31 -4.74 -9.90 -16.93
N ALA A 32 -4.27 -8.66 -16.74
CA ALA A 32 -3.37 -7.99 -17.68
C ALA A 32 -1.93 -8.52 -17.62
N TYR A 33 -1.58 -9.23 -16.54
CA TYR A 33 -0.21 -9.66 -16.24
C TYR A 33 -0.07 -11.18 -15.99
N PRO A 34 -0.59 -12.05 -16.89
CA PRO A 34 -0.59 -13.50 -16.67
C PRO A 34 0.84 -14.07 -16.56
N GLN A 35 1.82 -13.45 -17.23
CA GLN A 35 3.22 -13.88 -17.22
C GLN A 35 3.89 -13.84 -15.84
N TYR A 36 3.36 -13.04 -14.90
CA TYR A 36 3.93 -12.91 -13.56
C TYR A 36 3.24 -13.80 -12.51
N GLY A 37 2.08 -14.39 -12.84
CA GLY A 37 1.22 -15.10 -11.88
C GLY A 37 1.95 -16.18 -11.07
N ASP A 38 2.59 -17.14 -11.75
CA ASP A 38 3.27 -18.26 -11.07
C ASP A 38 4.48 -17.80 -10.24
N GLY A 39 5.26 -16.85 -10.77
CA GLY A 39 6.44 -16.32 -10.10
C GLY A 39 6.06 -15.59 -8.81
N LEU A 40 5.09 -14.68 -8.89
CA LEU A 40 4.61 -13.91 -7.75
C LEU A 40 3.87 -14.78 -6.74
N SER A 41 3.14 -15.82 -7.18
CA SER A 41 2.51 -16.78 -6.28
C SER A 41 3.54 -17.57 -5.46
N ARG A 42 4.63 -18.01 -6.09
CA ARG A 42 5.76 -18.65 -5.38
C ARG A 42 6.46 -17.67 -4.44
N TYR A 43 6.67 -16.43 -4.87
CA TYR A 43 7.23 -15.37 -4.02
C TYR A 43 6.38 -15.15 -2.77
N ALA A 44 5.07 -14.98 -2.92
CA ALA A 44 4.13 -14.79 -1.82
C ALA A 44 4.16 -16.00 -0.85
N ALA A 45 4.19 -17.22 -1.38
CA ALA A 45 4.35 -18.42 -0.55
C ALA A 45 5.68 -18.43 0.22
N GLY A 46 6.78 -18.02 -0.41
CA GLY A 46 8.10 -17.89 0.23
C GLY A 46 8.17 -16.84 1.33
N GLN A 47 7.36 -15.79 1.25
CA GLN A 47 7.15 -14.78 2.31
C GLN A 47 6.20 -15.28 3.42
N GLY A 48 5.69 -16.51 3.32
CA GLY A 48 4.79 -17.12 4.30
C GLY A 48 3.33 -16.68 4.16
N PHE A 49 2.89 -16.15 3.01
CA PHE A 49 1.48 -15.90 2.70
C PHE A 49 0.84 -17.20 2.19
N SER A 50 0.27 -17.97 3.12
CA SER A 50 -0.17 -19.34 2.89
C SER A 50 -1.65 -19.47 2.58
N ARG A 51 -2.46 -18.48 2.96
CA ARG A 51 -3.90 -18.51 2.71
C ARG A 51 -4.27 -18.02 1.30
N PRO A 52 -5.31 -18.57 0.66
CA PRO A 52 -5.63 -18.28 -0.73
C PRO A 52 -5.90 -16.80 -1.04
N VAL A 53 -6.71 -16.09 -0.24
CA VAL A 53 -7.03 -14.67 -0.47
C VAL A 53 -5.80 -13.82 -0.17
N GLU A 54 -5.13 -14.07 0.96
CA GLU A 54 -3.89 -13.38 1.32
C GLU A 54 -2.82 -13.52 0.23
N ARG A 55 -2.65 -14.72 -0.34
CA ARG A 55 -1.69 -14.95 -1.43
C ARG A 55 -2.07 -14.20 -2.69
N LEU A 56 -3.33 -14.25 -3.11
CA LEU A 56 -3.80 -13.49 -4.28
C LEU A 56 -3.60 -11.99 -4.07
N ALA A 57 -3.91 -11.48 -2.87
CA ALA A 57 -3.68 -10.08 -2.51
C ALA A 57 -2.20 -9.69 -2.61
N THR A 58 -1.28 -10.53 -2.13
CA THR A 58 0.17 -10.29 -2.30
C THR A 58 0.60 -10.32 -3.76
N VAL A 59 0.03 -11.20 -4.60
CA VAL A 59 0.32 -11.17 -6.04
C VAL A 59 -0.16 -9.85 -6.66
N VAL A 60 -1.38 -9.43 -6.35
CA VAL A 60 -1.95 -8.16 -6.85
C VAL A 60 -1.15 -6.96 -6.34
N HIS A 61 -0.68 -6.98 -5.10
CA HIS A 61 0.21 -5.96 -4.53
C HIS A 61 1.44 -5.73 -5.41
N GLU A 62 2.15 -6.80 -5.76
CA GLU A 62 3.33 -6.71 -6.63
C GLU A 62 2.98 -6.26 -8.05
N LEU A 63 1.81 -6.66 -8.56
CA LEU A 63 1.33 -6.18 -9.86
C LEU A 63 1.02 -4.68 -9.87
N ILE A 64 0.58 -4.10 -8.75
CA ILE A 64 0.39 -2.65 -8.62
C ILE A 64 1.72 -1.92 -8.80
N HIS A 65 2.82 -2.44 -8.23
CA HIS A 65 4.16 -1.87 -8.43
C HIS A 65 4.61 -1.99 -9.88
N ILE A 66 4.44 -3.16 -10.49
CA ILE A 66 4.81 -3.41 -11.90
C ILE A 66 4.06 -2.46 -12.84
N ASP A 67 2.75 -2.34 -12.65
CA ASP A 67 1.91 -1.51 -13.51
C ASP A 67 2.17 -0.01 -13.27
N SER A 68 2.42 0.39 -12.03
CA SER A 68 2.82 1.77 -11.71
C SER A 68 4.15 2.14 -12.39
N ALA A 69 5.13 1.24 -12.36
CA ALA A 69 6.41 1.43 -13.02
C ALA A 69 6.29 1.44 -14.54
N ALA A 70 5.46 0.57 -15.13
CA ALA A 70 5.24 0.53 -16.57
C ALA A 70 4.65 1.84 -17.11
N HIS A 71 3.78 2.49 -16.32
CA HIS A 71 3.08 3.71 -16.72
C HIS A 71 3.70 5.00 -16.16
N GLN A 72 4.76 4.91 -15.37
CA GLN A 72 5.40 6.05 -14.70
C GLN A 72 4.42 6.90 -13.87
N GLY A 73 3.38 6.27 -13.31
CA GLY A 73 2.38 6.87 -12.43
C GLY A 73 1.91 5.87 -11.39
N TYR A 74 1.58 6.29 -10.16
CA TYR A 74 1.00 5.38 -9.16
C TYR A 74 -0.36 4.87 -9.65
N TYR A 75 -0.48 3.55 -9.82
CA TYR A 75 -1.76 2.91 -10.16
C TYR A 75 -2.70 2.98 -8.97
N ILE A 76 -3.85 3.63 -9.15
CA ILE A 76 -4.88 3.83 -8.13
C ILE A 76 -6.23 3.62 -8.82
N ASP A 77 -6.87 2.49 -8.56
CA ASP A 77 -8.18 2.12 -9.14
C ASP A 77 -8.27 2.16 -10.68
N GLY A 78 -7.18 1.90 -11.40
CA GLY A 78 -7.17 1.99 -12.87
C GLY A 78 -6.86 3.39 -13.41
N VAL A 79 -6.50 4.33 -12.55
CA VAL A 79 -6.01 5.66 -12.90
C VAL A 79 -4.56 5.81 -12.44
N TYR A 80 -3.74 6.50 -13.24
CA TYR A 80 -2.33 6.73 -12.95
C TYR A 80 -2.11 8.14 -12.40
N TYR A 81 -1.49 8.23 -11.24
CA TYR A 81 -1.17 9.50 -10.58
C TYR A 81 0.32 9.78 -10.67
N GLU A 82 0.69 10.81 -11.40
CA GLU A 82 2.06 11.30 -11.45
C GLU A 82 2.40 12.14 -10.20
N PRO A 83 3.70 12.21 -9.84
CA PRO A 83 4.87 11.61 -10.48
C PRO A 83 5.33 10.31 -9.80
N TYR A 84 5.48 9.21 -10.55
CA TYR A 84 5.98 7.95 -10.00
C TYR A 84 7.50 7.96 -9.85
N LEU A 85 7.98 7.85 -8.61
CA LEU A 85 9.40 7.70 -8.23
C LEU A 85 10.41 8.67 -8.89
N ALA A 86 9.95 9.72 -9.57
CA ALA A 86 10.81 10.71 -10.21
C ALA A 86 11.65 11.39 -9.12
N ALA A 87 12.98 11.33 -9.24
CA ALA A 87 13.90 11.84 -8.23
C ALA A 87 13.69 13.34 -7.96
N SER A 88 13.30 14.10 -8.98
CA SER A 88 12.99 15.52 -8.88
C SER A 88 11.62 15.81 -8.27
N ALA A 89 10.79 14.82 -7.98
CA ALA A 89 9.43 15.02 -7.49
C ALA A 89 9.27 14.82 -5.98
N TRP A 90 10.10 13.94 -5.41
CA TRP A 90 10.09 13.60 -3.98
C TRP A 90 11.27 14.28 -3.26
N PRO A 91 11.19 14.51 -1.94
CA PRO A 91 12.37 14.89 -1.15
C PRO A 91 13.51 13.90 -1.39
N SER A 92 14.74 14.39 -1.56
CA SER A 92 15.90 13.53 -1.85
C SER A 92 16.40 12.72 -0.65
N LEU A 93 15.69 12.81 0.48
CA LEU A 93 15.96 12.03 1.67
C LEU A 93 15.92 10.54 1.37
N ARG A 94 16.86 9.82 1.96
CA ARG A 94 16.93 8.36 1.91
C ARG A 94 16.64 7.72 3.25
N ASN A 95 16.32 6.43 3.24
CA ASN A 95 16.09 5.65 4.45
C ASN A 95 17.25 5.75 5.46
N GLU A 96 18.50 5.77 4.99
CA GLU A 96 19.69 5.93 5.86
C GLU A 96 19.76 7.28 6.58
N GLU A 97 19.22 8.35 5.96
CA GLU A 97 19.15 9.68 6.55
C GLU A 97 17.96 9.81 7.50
N VAL A 98 16.85 9.12 7.25
CA VAL A 98 15.62 9.19 8.06
C VAL A 98 15.68 8.26 9.27
N GLY A 99 16.22 7.06 9.12
CA GLY A 99 16.22 6.01 10.14
C GLY A 99 16.74 6.45 11.54
N PRO A 100 17.86 7.19 11.64
CA PRO A 100 18.36 7.70 12.91
C PRO A 100 17.38 8.63 13.65
N TRP A 101 16.52 9.34 12.91
CA TRP A 101 15.58 10.33 13.45
C TRP A 101 14.19 9.76 13.72
N MET A 102 13.94 8.49 13.40
CA MET A 102 12.67 7.84 13.69
C MET A 102 12.44 7.69 15.20
N ARG A 103 11.24 8.04 15.64
CA ARG A 103 10.77 7.88 17.01
C ARG A 103 10.58 6.39 17.34
N GLY A 104 10.51 6.06 18.63
CA GLY A 104 10.39 4.66 19.06
C GLY A 104 9.10 3.98 18.59
N ASP A 105 8.00 4.72 18.60
CA ASP A 105 6.68 4.29 18.12
C ASP A 105 6.61 4.14 16.59
N GLU A 106 7.42 4.91 15.85
CA GLU A 106 7.55 4.76 14.39
C GLU A 106 8.40 3.52 14.00
N LYS A 107 9.23 3.00 14.92
CA LYS A 107 10.14 1.87 14.68
C LYS A 107 9.44 0.52 14.86
N GLY A 108 8.50 0.21 13.98
CA GLY A 108 7.82 -1.09 13.90
C GLY A 108 8.59 -2.16 13.10
N ASN A 109 7.93 -3.29 12.79
CA ASN A 109 8.53 -4.38 11.99
C ASN A 109 9.05 -3.90 10.61
N ILE A 110 8.37 -2.93 10.01
CA ILE A 110 8.76 -2.32 8.73
C ILE A 110 10.08 -1.54 8.84
N TYR A 111 10.45 -1.02 10.02
CA TYR A 111 11.75 -0.34 10.17
C TYR A 111 12.93 -1.25 9.81
N SER A 112 12.96 -2.47 10.34
CA SER A 112 14.04 -3.40 10.07
C SER A 112 13.98 -3.97 8.64
N LEU A 113 12.78 -4.26 8.14
CA LEU A 113 12.58 -4.87 6.83
C LEU A 113 12.75 -3.88 5.66
N TYR A 114 12.37 -2.62 5.87
CA TYR A 114 12.38 -1.60 4.83
C TYR A 114 13.52 -0.61 5.07
N MET A 115 13.51 0.13 6.18
CA MET A 115 14.48 1.22 6.42
C MET A 115 15.93 0.72 6.44
N ARG A 116 16.20 -0.39 7.14
CA ARG A 116 17.56 -0.93 7.26
C ARG A 116 18.01 -1.74 6.05
N ALA A 117 17.11 -2.50 5.43
CA ALA A 117 17.46 -3.37 4.30
C ALA A 117 17.54 -2.62 2.97
N THR A 118 16.87 -1.47 2.84
CA THR A 118 16.83 -0.67 1.61
C THR A 118 17.29 0.77 1.87
N PRO A 119 18.57 1.00 2.23
CA PRO A 119 19.05 2.31 2.70
C PRO A 119 18.89 3.44 1.67
N LYS A 120 18.76 3.11 0.38
CA LYS A 120 18.65 4.06 -0.73
C LYS A 120 17.21 4.46 -1.09
N ASN A 121 16.19 3.82 -0.49
CA ASN A 121 14.79 4.14 -0.81
C ASN A 121 14.41 5.52 -0.27
N THR A 122 13.43 6.14 -0.94
CA THR A 122 12.95 7.50 -0.68
C THR A 122 11.48 7.51 -0.25
N LEU A 123 10.94 8.69 0.06
CA LEU A 123 9.50 8.86 0.35
C LEU A 123 8.61 8.29 -0.77
N GLY A 124 9.00 8.48 -2.04
CA GLY A 124 8.22 7.96 -3.17
C GLY A 124 8.08 6.44 -3.13
N ASN A 125 9.11 5.72 -2.68
CA ASN A 125 9.08 4.27 -2.53
C ASN A 125 8.18 3.84 -1.36
N ALA A 126 8.22 4.57 -0.24
CA ALA A 126 7.33 4.27 0.89
C ALA A 126 5.86 4.50 0.49
N LEU A 127 5.58 5.54 -0.31
CA LEU A 127 4.24 5.78 -0.85
C LEU A 127 3.80 4.71 -1.85
N ASP A 128 4.72 4.13 -2.62
CA ASP A 128 4.40 3.02 -3.51
C ASP A 128 3.88 1.81 -2.72
N GLU A 129 4.57 1.47 -1.63
CA GLU A 129 4.14 0.41 -0.71
C GLU A 129 2.80 0.73 -0.04
N VAL A 130 2.61 1.96 0.45
CA VAL A 130 1.31 2.40 1.02
C VAL A 130 0.19 2.28 -0.03
N ASN A 131 0.47 2.61 -1.28
CA ASN A 131 -0.48 2.50 -2.38
C ASN A 131 -0.89 1.04 -2.65
N ALA A 132 0.08 0.13 -2.76
CA ALA A 132 -0.18 -1.28 -3.04
C ALA A 132 -0.93 -1.95 -1.88
N TYR A 133 -0.42 -1.83 -0.64
CA TYR A 133 -1.09 -2.38 0.54
C TYR A 133 -2.49 -1.79 0.74
N GLY A 134 -2.64 -0.47 0.57
CA GLY A 134 -3.92 0.23 0.75
C GLY A 134 -5.02 -0.26 -0.21
N GLN A 135 -4.65 -0.73 -1.40
CA GLN A 135 -5.62 -1.24 -2.37
C GLN A 135 -6.03 -2.69 -2.10
N VAL A 136 -5.10 -3.54 -1.66
CA VAL A 136 -5.38 -4.97 -1.46
C VAL A 136 -5.92 -5.30 -0.08
N LEU A 137 -5.63 -4.47 0.93
CA LEU A 137 -6.00 -4.72 2.32
C LEU A 137 -7.52 -4.94 2.53
N PRO A 138 -8.43 -4.12 1.98
CA PRO A 138 -9.88 -4.32 2.18
C PRO A 138 -10.38 -5.67 1.67
N PHE A 139 -9.77 -6.19 0.61
CA PHE A 139 -10.10 -7.51 0.05
C PHE A 139 -9.70 -8.63 1.01
N VAL A 140 -8.52 -8.54 1.63
CA VAL A 140 -8.06 -9.52 2.63
C VAL A 140 -8.96 -9.49 3.86
N CYS A 141 -9.23 -8.31 4.43
CA CYS A 141 -10.05 -8.19 5.65
C CYS A 141 -11.47 -8.74 5.48
N ARG A 142 -12.06 -8.58 4.29
CA ARG A 142 -13.42 -9.06 4.03
C ARG A 142 -13.51 -10.58 3.90
N ASN A 143 -12.49 -11.22 3.33
CA ASN A 143 -12.58 -12.63 2.95
C ASN A 143 -11.71 -13.56 3.82
N GLU A 144 -10.67 -13.02 4.49
CA GLU A 144 -9.79 -13.75 5.40
C GLU A 144 -9.31 -12.86 6.56
N ALA A 145 -10.25 -12.40 7.40
CA ALA A 145 -9.98 -11.48 8.52
C ALA A 145 -8.85 -11.96 9.45
N ASP A 146 -8.82 -13.26 9.78
CA ASP A 146 -7.81 -13.83 10.70
C ASP A 146 -6.36 -13.75 10.16
N SER A 147 -6.15 -13.51 8.87
CA SER A 147 -4.83 -13.28 8.28
C SER A 147 -4.54 -11.83 7.93
N ALA A 148 -5.52 -10.92 8.09
CA ALA A 148 -5.36 -9.52 7.72
C ALA A 148 -4.33 -8.78 8.58
N ASP A 149 -4.07 -9.23 9.81
CA ASP A 149 -3.14 -8.60 10.76
C ASP A 149 -1.76 -8.31 10.17
N ARG A 150 -1.24 -9.19 9.32
CA ARG A 150 0.07 -8.97 8.68
C ARG A 150 0.01 -7.79 7.71
N GLN A 151 -1.00 -7.76 6.85
CA GLN A 151 -1.24 -6.69 5.87
C GLN A 151 -1.50 -5.35 6.59
N ILE A 152 -2.29 -5.37 7.67
CA ILE A 152 -2.55 -4.20 8.53
C ILE A 152 -1.25 -3.65 9.12
N ARG A 153 -0.43 -4.50 9.74
CA ARG A 153 0.84 -4.09 10.35
C ARG A 153 1.82 -3.55 9.32
N ASN A 154 1.86 -4.14 8.12
CA ASN A 154 2.72 -3.65 7.05
C ASN A 154 2.29 -2.27 6.57
N LEU A 155 0.99 -2.06 6.31
CA LEU A 155 0.47 -0.76 5.90
C LEU A 155 0.69 0.32 6.99
N LEU A 156 0.38 0.01 8.25
CA LEU A 156 0.65 0.92 9.37
C LEU A 156 2.14 1.27 9.45
N GLY A 157 3.02 0.28 9.33
CA GLY A 157 4.46 0.47 9.35
C GLY A 157 4.94 1.39 8.22
N GLN A 158 4.41 1.23 7.00
CA GLN A 158 4.77 2.10 5.87
C GLN A 158 4.23 3.52 6.04
N LEU A 159 3.04 3.70 6.62
CA LEU A 159 2.55 5.04 6.96
C LEU A 159 3.41 5.72 8.04
N TYR A 160 3.90 4.99 9.05
CA TYR A 160 4.88 5.54 10.00
C TYR A 160 6.18 5.94 9.32
N VAL A 161 6.64 5.19 8.31
CA VAL A 161 7.80 5.58 7.50
C VAL A 161 7.51 6.89 6.74
N VAL A 162 6.34 7.02 6.11
CA VAL A 162 5.91 8.28 5.46
C VAL A 162 5.93 9.45 6.45
N GLU A 163 5.33 9.29 7.63
CA GLU A 163 5.35 10.33 8.68
C GLU A 163 6.78 10.71 9.10
N ALA A 164 7.67 9.73 9.27
CA ALA A 164 9.06 9.98 9.59
C ALA A 164 9.77 10.76 8.47
N PHE A 165 9.56 10.41 7.20
CA PHE A 165 10.10 11.14 6.06
C PHE A 165 9.63 12.60 6.06
N LEU A 166 8.33 12.85 6.24
CA LEU A 166 7.77 14.19 6.27
C LEU A 166 8.30 15.02 7.44
N ARG A 167 8.39 14.41 8.62
CA ARG A 167 8.95 15.06 9.82
C ARG A 167 10.42 15.42 9.64
N VAL A 168 11.24 14.48 9.15
CA VAL A 168 12.66 14.71 8.93
C VAL A 168 12.88 15.74 7.83
N ALA A 169 12.10 15.71 6.76
CA ALA A 169 12.11 16.76 5.75
C ALA A 169 11.81 18.13 6.39
N ARG A 170 10.76 18.23 7.20
CA ARG A 170 10.39 19.48 7.88
C ARG A 170 11.49 20.01 8.81
N MET A 171 12.15 19.13 9.57
CA MET A 171 13.13 19.53 10.59
C MET A 171 14.54 19.74 10.03
N ALA A 172 15.01 18.85 9.15
CA ALA A 172 16.40 18.76 8.74
C ALA A 172 16.65 19.17 7.26
N ARG A 173 15.58 19.25 6.45
CA ARG A 173 15.62 19.66 5.03
C ARG A 173 14.43 20.55 4.66
N PRO A 174 14.24 21.70 5.34
CA PRO A 174 13.02 22.50 5.21
C PRO A 174 12.75 23.00 3.79
N GLU A 175 13.77 23.13 2.93
CA GLU A 175 13.57 23.48 1.52
C GLU A 175 12.97 22.33 0.71
N ASP A 176 13.39 21.08 0.95
CA ASP A 176 12.78 19.89 0.31
C ASP A 176 11.31 19.74 0.74
N TYR A 177 11.04 20.03 2.02
CA TYR A 177 9.69 20.03 2.56
C TYR A 177 8.79 21.08 1.89
N ARG A 178 9.30 22.30 1.67
CA ARG A 178 8.57 23.35 0.93
C ARG A 178 8.43 23.03 -0.56
N ALA A 179 9.43 22.38 -1.16
CA ALA A 179 9.34 21.95 -2.55
C ALA A 179 8.21 20.92 -2.73
N LEU A 180 8.02 20.03 -1.76
CA LEU A 180 6.92 19.06 -1.77
C LEU A 180 5.55 19.75 -1.73
N THR A 181 5.34 20.76 -0.88
CA THR A 181 4.05 21.49 -0.82
C THR A 181 3.75 22.31 -2.07
N ARG A 182 4.78 22.82 -2.75
CA ARG A 182 4.63 23.58 -4.01
C ARG A 182 4.38 22.70 -5.24
N ARG A 183 4.67 21.40 -5.15
CA ARG A 183 4.45 20.45 -6.25
C ARG A 183 3.07 19.84 -6.12
N HIS A 184 2.08 20.48 -6.73
CA HIS A 184 0.68 20.05 -6.68
C HIS A 184 0.48 18.56 -7.05
N ALA A 185 1.24 18.03 -8.02
CA ALA A 185 1.17 16.62 -8.40
C ALA A 185 1.66 15.68 -7.28
N SER A 186 2.89 15.85 -6.77
CA SER A 186 3.44 15.02 -5.68
C SER A 186 2.58 15.09 -4.42
N ALA A 187 2.13 16.28 -4.07
CA ALA A 187 1.30 16.47 -2.89
C ALA A 187 -0.13 15.93 -3.08
N GLY A 188 -0.68 15.99 -4.30
CA GLY A 188 -1.93 15.33 -4.69
C GLY A 188 -1.85 13.80 -4.61
N ALA A 189 -0.74 13.21 -5.08
CA ALA A 189 -0.45 11.79 -4.95
C ALA A 189 -0.33 11.38 -3.47
N LEU A 190 0.44 12.13 -2.66
CA LEU A 190 0.53 11.92 -1.21
C LEU A 190 -0.86 11.93 -0.56
N LYS A 191 -1.68 12.97 -0.81
CA LYS A 191 -3.04 13.11 -0.26
C LYS A 191 -3.92 11.92 -0.63
N THR A 192 -3.89 11.52 -1.90
CA THR A 192 -4.74 10.45 -2.43
C THR A 192 -4.32 9.11 -1.86
N ILE A 193 -3.04 8.76 -1.92
CA ILE A 193 -2.51 7.46 -1.45
C ILE A 193 -2.73 7.29 0.05
N THR A 194 -2.34 8.28 0.86
CA THR A 194 -2.49 8.22 2.32
C THR A 194 -3.96 8.23 2.75
N GLY A 195 -4.81 9.05 2.11
CA GLY A 195 -6.24 9.07 2.37
C GLY A 195 -6.91 7.71 2.11
N ARG A 196 -6.57 7.05 1.00
CA ARG A 196 -7.07 5.71 0.68
C ARG A 196 -6.55 4.65 1.66
N ALA A 197 -5.29 4.71 2.04
CA ALA A 197 -4.71 3.81 3.04
C ALA A 197 -5.40 3.94 4.41
N TRP A 198 -5.68 5.17 4.87
CA TRP A 198 -6.44 5.39 6.10
C TRP A 198 -7.85 4.82 6.01
N TYR A 199 -8.55 5.02 4.88
CA TYR A 199 -9.86 4.43 4.67
C TYR A 199 -9.81 2.90 4.71
N ALA A 200 -8.82 2.28 4.05
CA ALA A 200 -8.64 0.84 4.05
C ALA A 200 -8.41 0.28 5.47
N LEU A 201 -7.57 0.94 6.27
CA LEU A 201 -7.31 0.54 7.66
C LEU A 201 -8.58 0.65 8.52
N VAL A 202 -9.35 1.74 8.40
CA VAL A 202 -10.61 1.90 9.13
C VAL A 202 -11.63 0.85 8.71
N ALA A 203 -11.75 0.56 7.41
CA ALA A 203 -12.62 -0.49 6.89
C ALA A 203 -12.22 -1.89 7.41
N CYS A 204 -10.97 -2.08 7.80
CA CYS A 204 -10.44 -3.28 8.45
C CYS A 204 -10.51 -3.25 9.98
N GLY A 205 -11.19 -2.27 10.57
CA GLY A 205 -11.41 -2.19 12.02
C GLY A 205 -10.29 -1.51 12.81
N VAL A 206 -9.29 -0.92 12.15
CA VAL A 206 -8.26 -0.12 12.85
C VAL A 206 -8.87 1.22 13.28
N PRO A 207 -8.85 1.56 14.59
CA PRO A 207 -9.40 2.82 15.06
C PRO A 207 -8.69 4.03 14.44
N ALA A 208 -9.45 5.04 14.01
CA ALA A 208 -8.90 6.26 13.40
C ALA A 208 -7.86 6.98 14.29
N ALA A 209 -8.01 6.90 15.62
CA ALA A 209 -7.08 7.47 16.58
C ALA A 209 -5.69 6.80 16.61
N GLN A 210 -5.57 5.59 16.04
CA GLN A 210 -4.32 4.85 15.94
C GLN A 210 -3.60 5.06 14.60
N LEU A 211 -4.20 5.84 13.68
CA LEU A 211 -3.63 6.04 12.35
C LEU A 211 -2.53 7.11 12.38
N PRO A 212 -1.31 6.80 11.89
CA PRO A 212 -0.28 7.81 11.64
C PRO A 212 -0.75 8.81 10.57
N ASN A 213 -0.92 10.08 10.95
CA ASN A 213 -1.44 11.12 10.05
C ASN A 213 -1.03 12.55 10.44
N GLN A 214 -0.17 12.75 11.44
CA GLN A 214 0.11 14.07 12.01
C GLN A 214 0.83 14.98 11.01
N GLU A 215 1.95 14.50 10.47
CA GLU A 215 2.81 15.24 9.54
C GLU A 215 2.17 15.33 8.17
N THR A 216 1.49 14.27 7.73
CA THR A 216 0.73 14.27 6.48
C THR A 216 -0.38 15.33 6.53
N ARG A 217 -1.23 15.35 7.58
CA ARG A 217 -2.28 16.37 7.71
C ARG A 217 -1.71 17.76 7.80
N TYR A 218 -0.69 17.97 8.64
CA TYR A 218 -0.03 19.25 8.77
C TYR A 218 0.55 19.78 7.44
N LEU A 219 1.10 18.90 6.60
CA LEU A 219 1.58 19.27 5.27
C LEU A 219 0.43 19.70 4.36
N LEU A 220 -0.65 18.91 4.33
CA LEU A 220 -1.79 19.13 3.44
C LEU A 220 -2.61 20.37 3.82
N GLU A 221 -2.79 20.65 5.10
CA GLU A 221 -3.46 21.85 5.61
C GLU A 221 -2.73 23.15 5.22
N ARG A 222 -1.43 23.07 4.89
CA ARG A 222 -0.63 24.21 4.44
C ARG A 222 -0.63 24.41 2.92
N MET A 223 -1.32 23.55 2.19
CA MET A 223 -1.50 23.68 0.75
C MET A 223 -2.80 24.41 0.36
N GLU A 224 -3.76 24.45 1.29
CA GLU A 224 -5.04 25.15 1.18
C GLU A 224 -4.88 26.61 1.60
#